data_AF-A0A1Q8QGL3-F1
#
_entry.id   AF-A0A1Q8QGL3-F1
#
_cell.length_a   1.000
_cell.length_b   1.000
_cell.length_c   1.000
_cell.angle_alpha   90.00
_cell.angle_beta   90.00
_cell.angle_gamma   90.00
#
_symmetry.space_group_name_H-M   'P 1'
#
loop_
_entity.id
_entity.type
_entity.pdbx_description
1 polymer ?
#
loop_
_entity_poly.entity_id
_entity_poly.type
_entity_poly.pdbx_seq_one_letter_code
_entity_poly.pdbx_strand_id
1 'polypeptide(L)' 'MFFVREYKEKEKLTSPYTCLGLGDFQSHYGSAPISIVWKMKESLPGFVVKKTVKV' A
#
# COMPACT_ATOMS: atom_id res chain seq x y z
N MET A 1 10.48 -1.49 -2.72
CA MET A 1 10.19 -0.30 -1.88
C MET A 1 8.78 0.16 -2.19
N PHE A 2 7.96 0.41 -1.16
CA PHE A 2 6.53 0.66 -1.30
C PHE A 2 6.18 2.10 -0.98
N PHE A 3 5.29 2.68 -1.78
CA PHE A 3 4.78 4.04 -1.63
C PHE A 3 3.26 4.03 -1.73
N VAL A 4 2.59 4.73 -0.82
CA VAL A 4 1.12 4.82 -0.79
C VAL A 4 0.66 6.26 -0.75
N ARG A 5 -0.54 6.50 -1.27
CA ARG A 5 -1.32 7.72 -1.09
C ARG A 5 -2.79 7.35 -1.08
N GLU A 6 -3.59 8.05 -0.28
CA GLU A 6 -5.02 7.76 -0.18
C GLU A 6 -5.79 8.30 -1.39
N TYR A 7 -5.39 9.45 -1.92
CA TYR A 7 -6.03 10.13 -3.05
C TYR A 7 -5.00 10.46 -4.12
N LYS A 8 -5.44 10.55 -5.38
CA LYS A 8 -4.56 11.03 -6.47
C LYS A 8 -4.21 12.51 -6.31
N GLU A 9 -5.20 13.30 -5.91
CA GLU A 9 -5.10 14.75 -5.71
C GLU A 9 -5.77 15.16 -4.40
N LYS A 10 -5.28 16.25 -3.83
CA LYS A 10 -5.87 16.95 -2.69
C LYS A 10 -5.79 18.45 -2.99
N GLU A 11 -6.91 19.16 -2.87
CA GLU A 11 -6.99 20.61 -3.13
C GLU A 11 -6.47 21.00 -4.53
N LYS A 12 -6.82 20.21 -5.56
CA LYS A 12 -6.38 20.37 -6.97
C LYS A 12 -4.86 20.23 -7.18
N LEU A 13 -4.12 19.79 -6.17
CA LEU A 13 -2.70 19.49 -6.24
C LEU A 13 -2.49 17.98 -6.14
N THR A 14 -1.41 17.49 -6.76
CA THR A 14 -1.05 16.07 -6.65
C THR A 14 -0.74 15.72 -5.19
N SER A 15 -1.40 14.69 -4.66
CA SER A 15 -1.15 14.24 -3.30
C SER A 15 0.24 13.61 -3.19
N PRO A 16 1.00 13.93 -2.12
CA PRO A 16 2.29 13.31 -1.88
C PRO A 16 2.12 11.82 -1.56
N TYR A 17 3.18 11.05 -1.84
CA TYR A 17 3.27 9.66 -1.43
C TYR A 17 3.97 9.56 -0.07
N THR A 18 3.56 8.59 0.73
CA THR A 18 4.28 8.16 1.92
C THR A 18 5.08 6.89 1.61
N CYS A 19 6.39 6.93 1.88
CA CYS A 19 7.24 5.74 1.81
C CYS A 19 6.94 4.81 2.98
N LEU A 20 6.61 3.55 2.69
CA LEU A 20 6.41 2.50 3.68
C LEU A 20 7.66 1.62 3.88
N GLY A 21 8.72 1.87 3.11
CA GLY A 21 9.97 1.13 3.19
C GLY A 21 10.01 -0.11 2.28
N LEU A 22 10.81 -1.10 2.69
CA LEU A 22 11.06 -2.31 1.93
C LEU A 22 10.10 -3.44 2.34
N GLY A 23 9.81 -4.33 1.40
CA GLY A 23 9.05 -5.54 1.64
C GLY A 23 9.64 -6.70 0.85
N ASP A 24 9.55 -7.89 1.42
CA ASP A 24 10.02 -9.13 0.84
C ASP A 24 8.85 -9.85 0.17
N PHE A 25 9.10 -10.43 -1.00
CA PHE A 25 8.11 -11.23 -1.72
C PHE A 25 7.77 -12.48 -0.92
N GLN A 26 6.49 -12.83 -0.81
CA GLN A 26 6.06 -14.11 -0.28
C GLN A 26 5.51 -15.03 -1.36
N SER A 27 4.49 -14.58 -2.09
CA SER A 27 3.77 -15.40 -3.04
C SER A 27 3.01 -14.56 -4.04
N HIS A 28 2.56 -15.20 -5.12
CA HIS A 28 1.60 -14.61 -6.05
C HIS A 28 0.61 -15.67 -6.52
N TYR A 29 -0.54 -15.22 -7.03
CA TYR A 29 -1.52 -16.07 -7.71
C TYR A 29 -2.22 -15.28 -8.82
N GLY A 30 -2.87 -15.99 -9.74
CA GLY A 30 -3.42 -15.41 -10.96
C GLY A 30 -2.34 -15.16 -12.01
N SER A 31 -2.76 -14.65 -13.18
CA SER A 31 -1.88 -14.40 -14.32
C SER A 31 -2.16 -13.02 -14.92
N ALA A 32 -3.42 -12.76 -15.28
CA ALA A 32 -3.90 -11.47 -15.74
C ALA A 32 -5.36 -11.25 -15.28
N PRO A 33 -5.60 -10.64 -14.10
CA PRO A 33 -4.62 -9.97 -13.22
C PRO A 33 -3.82 -10.91 -12.32
N ILE A 34 -2.64 -10.46 -11.88
CA ILE A 34 -1.82 -11.09 -10.85
C ILE A 34 -2.07 -10.43 -9.50
N SER A 35 -2.14 -11.23 -8.44
CA SER A 35 -2.19 -10.80 -7.05
C SER A 35 -0.91 -11.23 -6.35
N ILE A 36 -0.27 -10.33 -5.60
CA ILE A 36 1.03 -10.59 -4.96
C ILE A 36 0.94 -10.29 -3.47
N VAL A 37 1.43 -11.22 -2.64
CA VAL A 37 1.57 -11.06 -1.19
C VAL A 37 3.00 -10.62 -0.87
N TRP A 38 3.11 -9.51 -0.14
CA TRP A 38 4.38 -8.95 0.32
C TRP A 38 4.39 -8.91 1.86
N LYS A 39 5.55 -9.23 2.46
CA LYS A 39 5.80 -9.04 3.88
C LYS A 39 6.64 -7.78 4.06
N MET A 40 6.09 -6.76 4.71
CA MET A 40 6.85 -5.54 5.02
C MET A 40 7.93 -5.82 6.06
N LYS A 41 9.11 -5.21 5.88
CA LYS A 41 10.23 -5.34 6.84
C LYS A 41 9.96 -4.56 8.13
N GLU A 42 9.35 -3.40 7.99
CA GLU A 42 8.92 -2.54 9.10
C GLU A 42 7.42 -2.64 9.33
N SER A 43 7.00 -2.40 10.57
CA SER A 43 5.59 -2.28 10.92
C SER A 43 4.92 -1.15 10.14
N LEU A 44 3.72 -1.41 9.61
CA LEU A 44 2.97 -0.38 8.89
C LEU A 44 2.59 0.78 9.84
N PRO A 45 2.72 2.04 9.38
CA PRO A 45 2.23 3.19 10.13
C PRO A 45 0.73 3.08 10.42
N GLY A 46 0.29 3.48 11.61
CA GLY A 46 -1.11 3.34 12.03
C GLY A 46 -2.14 4.04 11.14
N PHE A 47 -1.74 5.07 10.38
CA PHE A 47 -2.63 5.72 9.42
C PHE A 47 -2.97 4.82 8.21
N VAL A 48 -2.09 3.88 7.85
CA VAL A 48 -2.32 2.91 6.75
C VAL A 48 -3.39 1.89 7.13
N VAL A 49 -3.49 1.56 8.43
CA VAL A 49 -4.41 0.53 8.94
C VAL A 49 -5.86 1.02 9.02
N LYS A 50 -6.10 2.34 8.92
CA LYS A 50 -7.46 2.91 9.01
C LYS A 50 -8.15 2.98 7.65
N LYS A 51 -8.80 1.87 7.27
CA LYS A 51 -10.08 1.77 6.53
C LYS A 51 -10.29 0.33 6.05
N THR A 52 -10.45 -0.61 6.99
CA THR A 52 -11.12 -1.89 6.68
C THR A 52 -12.10 -2.20 7.80
N VAL A 53 -13.19 -1.43 7.85
CA VAL A 53 -14.44 -1.92 8.41
C VAL A 53 -15.31 -2.22 7.20
N LYS A 54 -15.29 -3.47 6.74
CA LYS A 54 -16.43 -4.01 5.98
C LYS A 54 -17.46 -4.41 7.03
N VAL A 55 -18.54 -3.63 7.15
CA VAL A 55 -19.83 -4.16 7.62
C VAL A 55 -20.51 -4.80 6.42
#